data_AF-A0A926NPL9-F1
#
_entry.id   AF-A0A926NPL9-F1
#
_cell.length_a   1.000
_cell.length_b   1.000
_cell.length_c   1.000
_cell.angle_alpha   90.00
_cell.angle_beta   90.00
_cell.angle_gamma   90.00
#
_symmetry.space_group_name_H-M   'P 1'
#
loop_
_entity.id
_entity.type
_entity.pdbx_description
1 polymer ?
#
loop_
_entity_poly.entity_id
_entity_poly.type
_entity_poly.pdbx_seq_one_letter_code
_entity_poly.pdbx_strand_id
1 'polypeptide(L)'
;MIELNEYECEMLDAVLEAFGIPDSLTRQQLLELFDQDESTAFSLVQILTREGFIAETGKHGDYDLPEKLVLKPKGDKFLKAGGFVRRYQLEQEKPVEVNGTLSKLQQQNMKLQNEKLTHQTQVLNLNKIIERLKTLQYVWWALVVIAIIVGYFIGHSAGVKSLKH
;
A
#
# COMPACT_ATOMS: atom_id res chain seq x y z
N MET A 1 -6.21 -10.71 -19.23
CA MET A 1 -6.62 -11.54 -18.07
C MET A 1 -7.38 -10.61 -17.14
N ILE A 2 -8.48 -11.06 -16.55
CA ILE A 2 -9.22 -10.25 -15.58
C ILE A 2 -8.42 -10.36 -14.28
N GLU A 3 -7.97 -9.24 -13.74
CA GLU A 3 -7.30 -9.17 -12.44
C GLU A 3 -8.38 -9.33 -11.36
N LEU A 4 -8.81 -10.58 -11.14
CA LEU A 4 -9.71 -10.92 -10.05
C LEU A 4 -8.91 -11.09 -8.77
N ASN A 5 -9.40 -10.54 -7.67
CA ASN A 5 -8.84 -10.78 -6.35
C ASN A 5 -9.33 -12.15 -5.80
N GLU A 6 -8.74 -12.61 -4.69
CA GLU A 6 -9.10 -13.89 -4.06
C GLU A 6 -10.58 -13.95 -3.68
N TYR A 7 -11.12 -12.87 -3.10
CA TYR A 7 -12.51 -12.76 -2.70
C TYR A 7 -13.49 -12.80 -3.89
N GLU A 8 -13.16 -12.17 -5.01
CA GLU A 8 -13.94 -12.22 -6.24
C GLU A 8 -13.92 -13.63 -6.84
N CYS A 9 -12.79 -14.34 -6.75
CA CYS A 9 -12.72 -15.75 -7.15
C CYS A 9 -13.61 -16.63 -6.27
N GLU A 10 -13.57 -16.45 -4.95
CA GLU A 10 -14.45 -17.16 -4.02
C GLU A 10 -15.92 -16.89 -4.30
N MET A 11 -16.29 -15.64 -4.56
CA MET A 11 -17.68 -15.27 -4.89
C MET A 11 -18.14 -15.87 -6.21
N LEU A 12 -17.28 -15.90 -7.24
CA LEU A 12 -17.61 -16.55 -8.52
C LEU A 12 -17.81 -18.07 -8.35
N ASP A 13 -16.97 -18.71 -7.55
CA ASP A 13 -17.11 -20.13 -7.24
C ASP A 13 -18.38 -20.40 -6.42
N ALA A 14 -18.69 -19.56 -5.43
CA ALA A 14 -19.93 -19.65 -4.65
C ALA A 14 -21.19 -19.50 -5.54
N VAL A 15 -21.17 -18.59 -6.51
CA VAL A 15 -22.25 -18.47 -7.50
C VAL A 15 -22.36 -19.73 -8.35
N LEU A 16 -21.23 -20.28 -8.83
CA LEU A 16 -21.23 -21.52 -9.61
C LEU A 16 -21.72 -22.72 -8.81
N GLU A 17 -21.40 -22.80 -7.52
CA GLU A 17 -21.91 -23.82 -6.59
C GLU A 17 -23.41 -23.67 -6.31
N ALA A 18 -23.90 -22.42 -6.22
CA ALA A 18 -25.30 -22.15 -5.97
C ALA A 18 -26.24 -22.62 -7.09
N PHE A 19 -25.72 -22.86 -8.31
CA PHE A 19 -26.48 -23.49 -9.39
C PHE A 19 -26.82 -24.96 -9.15
N GLY A 20 -26.30 -25.61 -8.10
CA GLY A 20 -26.65 -26.97 -7.62
C GLY A 20 -27.60 -27.83 -8.47
N ILE A 21 -28.76 -28.18 -7.91
CA ILE A 21 -29.86 -28.88 -8.61
C ILE A 21 -31.12 -28.09 -8.23
N PRO A 22 -31.64 -27.17 -9.05
CA PRO A 22 -31.61 -27.09 -10.52
C PRO A 22 -30.46 -26.25 -11.09
N ASP A 23 -29.97 -26.60 -12.31
CA ASP A 23 -28.93 -25.91 -13.12
C ASP A 23 -29.28 -24.46 -13.52
N SER A 24 -30.15 -23.78 -12.77
CA SER A 24 -30.57 -22.42 -13.03
C SER A 24 -30.78 -21.63 -11.75
N LEU A 25 -30.32 -20.38 -11.76
CA LEU A 25 -30.54 -19.41 -10.70
C LEU A 25 -31.47 -18.30 -11.21
N THR A 26 -32.42 -17.91 -10.38
CA THR A 26 -33.27 -16.74 -10.64
C THR A 26 -32.63 -15.48 -10.10
N ARG A 27 -33.04 -14.30 -10.60
CA ARG A 27 -32.55 -13.00 -10.10
C ARG A 27 -32.67 -12.85 -8.58
N GLN A 28 -33.77 -13.31 -7.97
CA GLN A 28 -33.97 -13.23 -6.52
C GLN A 28 -32.94 -14.06 -5.76
N GLN A 29 -32.74 -15.32 -6.16
CA GLN A 29 -31.73 -16.19 -5.54
C GLN A 29 -30.32 -15.65 -5.72
N LEU A 30 -30.03 -15.06 -6.88
CA LEU A 30 -28.75 -14.41 -7.11
C LEU A 30 -28.56 -13.21 -6.17
N LEU A 31 -29.56 -12.34 -6.04
CA LEU A 31 -29.49 -11.19 -5.12
C LEU A 31 -29.36 -11.62 -3.66
N GLU A 32 -29.96 -12.74 -3.26
CA GLU A 32 -29.78 -13.30 -1.91
C GLU A 32 -28.33 -13.73 -1.64
N LEU A 33 -27.61 -14.24 -2.65
CA LEU A 33 -26.18 -14.59 -2.51
C LEU A 33 -25.28 -13.36 -2.36
N PHE A 34 -25.74 -12.21 -2.83
CA PHE A 34 -25.00 -10.95 -2.82
C PHE A 34 -25.53 -9.94 -1.79
N ASP A 35 -26.32 -10.37 -0.80
CA ASP A 35 -26.90 -9.48 0.21
C ASP A 35 -27.66 -8.27 -0.38
N GLN A 36 -28.37 -8.48 -1.50
CA GLN A 36 -29.05 -7.48 -2.31
C GLN A 36 -28.15 -6.45 -3.02
N ASP A 37 -26.83 -6.68 -3.09
CA ASP A 37 -25.92 -5.87 -3.91
C ASP A 37 -26.02 -6.25 -5.39
N GLU A 38 -26.91 -5.56 -6.10
CA GLU A 38 -27.13 -5.74 -7.53
C GLU A 38 -25.92 -5.36 -8.39
N SER A 39 -25.13 -4.36 -7.97
CA SER A 39 -23.96 -3.89 -8.74
C SER A 39 -22.85 -4.94 -8.76
N THR A 40 -22.57 -5.52 -7.59
CA THR A 40 -21.57 -6.58 -7.44
C THR A 40 -22.02 -7.86 -8.14
N ALA A 41 -23.29 -8.25 -7.94
CA ALA A 41 -23.89 -9.40 -8.60
C ALA A 41 -23.81 -9.28 -10.14
N PHE A 42 -24.19 -8.12 -10.69
CA PHE A 42 -24.16 -7.88 -12.13
C PHE A 42 -22.75 -8.00 -12.71
N SER A 43 -21.77 -7.38 -12.05
CA SER A 43 -20.37 -7.39 -12.50
C SER A 43 -19.82 -8.82 -12.58
N LEU A 44 -20.09 -9.64 -11.56
CA LEU A 44 -19.62 -11.03 -11.49
C LEU A 44 -20.38 -11.95 -12.46
N VAL A 45 -21.69 -11.76 -12.64
CA VAL A 45 -22.48 -12.47 -13.65
C VAL A 45 -21.97 -12.18 -15.05
N GLN A 46 -21.66 -10.91 -15.37
CA GLN A 46 -21.10 -10.58 -16.69
C GLN A 46 -19.76 -11.29 -16.94
N ILE A 47 -18.92 -11.43 -15.92
CA ILE A 47 -17.67 -12.18 -16.02
C ILE A 47 -17.96 -13.66 -16.36
N LEU A 48 -18.88 -14.29 -15.64
CA LEU A 48 -19.29 -15.67 -15.89
C LEU A 48 -19.92 -15.87 -17.28
N THR A 49 -20.74 -14.93 -17.74
CA THR A 49 -21.36 -14.95 -19.07
C THR A 49 -20.29 -14.80 -20.16
N ARG A 50 -19.38 -13.84 -20.01
CA ARG A 50 -18.28 -13.57 -20.96
C ARG A 50 -17.34 -14.76 -21.10
N GLU A 51 -17.00 -15.41 -19.99
CA GLU A 51 -16.17 -16.62 -20.00
C GLU A 51 -16.96 -17.86 -20.47
N GLY A 52 -18.28 -17.74 -20.62
CA GLY A 52 -19.16 -18.79 -21.14
C GLY A 52 -19.41 -19.91 -20.14
N PHE A 53 -19.32 -19.62 -18.84
CA PHE A 53 -19.68 -20.57 -17.78
C PHE A 53 -21.19 -20.63 -17.54
N ILE A 54 -21.90 -19.53 -17.79
CA ILE A 54 -23.35 -19.42 -17.68
C ILE A 54 -23.99 -18.90 -18.97
N ALA A 55 -25.31 -19.05 -19.07
CA ALA A 55 -26.16 -18.49 -20.12
C ALA A 55 -27.25 -17.63 -19.47
N GLU A 56 -27.57 -16.51 -20.11
CA GLU A 56 -28.65 -15.63 -19.70
C GLU A 56 -29.94 -16.03 -20.43
N THR A 57 -31.06 -16.04 -19.72
CA THR A 57 -32.38 -16.36 -20.27
C THR A 57 -33.41 -15.37 -19.72
N GLY A 58 -34.29 -14.86 -20.60
CA GLY A 58 -35.29 -13.84 -20.25
C GLY A 58 -34.95 -12.46 -20.83
N LYS A 59 -35.83 -11.48 -20.59
CA LYS A 59 -35.61 -10.09 -21.02
C LYS A 59 -35.03 -9.30 -19.85
N HIS A 60 -33.94 -8.59 -20.08
CA HIS A 60 -33.35 -7.65 -19.12
C HIS A 60 -32.81 -6.43 -19.88
N GLY A 61 -32.65 -5.29 -19.19
CA GLY A 61 -31.96 -4.13 -19.73
C GLY A 61 -30.45 -4.37 -19.86
N ASP A 62 -29.75 -3.46 -20.55
CA ASP A 62 -28.29 -3.54 -20.79
C ASP A 62 -27.46 -3.53 -19.49
N TYR A 63 -28.05 -3.06 -18.38
CA TYR A 63 -27.41 -2.92 -17.08
C TYR A 63 -28.15 -3.64 -15.94
N ASP A 64 -29.14 -4.46 -16.28
CA ASP A 64 -29.95 -5.17 -15.30
C ASP A 64 -29.53 -6.64 -15.19
N LEU A 65 -29.68 -7.21 -14.00
CA LEU A 65 -29.49 -8.64 -13.81
C LEU A 65 -30.47 -9.45 -14.67
N PRO A 66 -30.00 -10.48 -15.39
CA PRO A 66 -30.86 -11.37 -16.14
C PRO A 66 -31.92 -12.03 -15.25
N GLU A 67 -33.12 -12.21 -15.80
CA GLU A 67 -34.25 -12.81 -15.07
C GLU A 67 -33.92 -14.23 -14.58
N LYS A 68 -33.20 -14.99 -15.41
CA LYS A 68 -32.77 -16.34 -15.11
C LYS A 68 -31.43 -16.64 -15.75
N LEU A 69 -30.53 -17.24 -14.98
CA LEU A 69 -29.24 -17.74 -15.41
C LEU A 69 -29.30 -19.26 -15.49
N VAL A 70 -28.57 -19.84 -16.45
CA VAL A 70 -28.45 -21.29 -16.63
C VAL A 70 -26.97 -21.68 -16.63
N LEU A 71 -26.62 -22.68 -15.84
CA LEU A 71 -25.26 -23.21 -15.80
C LEU A 71 -24.96 -23.98 -17.09
N LYS A 72 -23.85 -23.64 -17.76
CA LYS A 72 -23.38 -24.41 -18.93
C LYS A 72 -22.52 -25.58 -18.45
N PRO A 73 -22.43 -26.68 -19.23
CA PRO A 73 -21.54 -27.80 -18.92
C PRO A 73 -20.06 -27.40 -18.76
N LYS A 74 -19.66 -26.26 -19.35
CA LYS A 74 -18.32 -25.68 -19.17
C LYS A 74 -18.10 -25.18 -17.73
N GLY A 75 -19.11 -24.55 -17.12
CA GLY A 75 -19.07 -24.06 -15.74
C GLY A 75 -18.96 -25.21 -14.74
N ASP A 76 -19.80 -26.23 -14.89
CA ASP A 76 -19.76 -27.43 -14.02
C ASP A 76 -18.40 -28.15 -14.08
N LYS A 77 -17.86 -28.36 -15.30
CA LYS A 77 -16.52 -28.95 -15.46
C LYS A 77 -15.42 -28.09 -14.86
N PHE A 78 -15.55 -26.78 -14.95
CA PHE A 78 -14.58 -25.83 -14.41
C PHE A 78 -14.59 -25.85 -12.87
N LEU A 79 -15.78 -25.85 -12.26
CA LEU A 79 -15.94 -25.97 -10.82
C LEU A 79 -15.35 -27.29 -10.31
N LYS A 80 -15.64 -28.42 -10.98
CA LYS A 80 -15.03 -29.74 -10.67
C LYS A 80 -13.51 -29.78 -10.81
N ALA A 81 -12.93 -28.90 -11.63
CA ALA A 81 -11.49 -28.77 -11.76
C ALA A 81 -10.85 -27.95 -10.62
N GLY A 82 -11.65 -27.33 -9.75
CA GLY A 82 -11.22 -26.49 -8.63
C GLY A 82 -11.52 -24.99 -8.79
N GLY A 83 -12.32 -24.61 -9.79
CA GLY A 83 -12.88 -23.27 -9.87
C GLY A 83 -11.88 -22.14 -10.15
N PHE A 84 -12.34 -20.92 -9.89
CA PHE A 84 -11.56 -19.70 -10.01
C PHE A 84 -10.47 -19.63 -8.93
N VAL A 85 -10.74 -20.12 -7.72
CA VAL A 85 -9.76 -20.14 -6.62
C VAL A 85 -8.53 -20.97 -6.98
N ARG A 86 -8.69 -22.20 -7.48
CA ARG A 86 -7.54 -23.02 -7.89
C ARG A 86 -6.79 -22.42 -9.07
N ARG A 87 -7.51 -21.80 -10.02
CA ARG A 87 -6.87 -21.13 -11.15
C ARG A 87 -6.04 -19.94 -10.67
N TYR A 88 -6.56 -19.16 -9.73
CA TYR A 88 -5.86 -18.04 -9.10
C TYR A 88 -4.61 -18.50 -8.34
N GLN A 89 -4.73 -19.57 -7.55
CA GLN A 89 -3.58 -20.19 -6.87
C GLN A 89 -2.53 -20.67 -7.86
N LEU A 90 -2.91 -21.34 -8.95
CA LEU A 90 -1.98 -21.76 -10.00
C LEU A 90 -1.32 -20.56 -10.71
N GLU A 91 -2.05 -19.45 -10.88
CA GLU A 91 -1.51 -18.21 -11.44
C GLU A 91 -0.49 -17.55 -10.49
N GLN A 92 -0.69 -17.65 -9.17
CA GLN A 92 0.26 -17.21 -8.15
C GLN A 92 1.46 -18.17 -8.01
N GLU A 93 1.23 -19.48 -8.16
CA GLU A 93 2.26 -20.52 -8.09
C GLU A 93 3.12 -20.61 -9.35
N LYS A 94 2.63 -20.09 -10.49
CA LYS A 94 3.47 -19.91 -11.68
C LYS A 94 4.68 -19.08 -11.24
N PRO A 95 5.91 -19.60 -11.36
CA PRO A 95 7.10 -18.84 -11.03
C PRO A 95 7.15 -17.65 -11.97
N VAL A 96 6.68 -16.49 -11.51
CA VAL A 96 6.87 -15.20 -12.15
C VAL A 96 8.36 -15.01 -12.23
N GLU A 97 8.99 -15.32 -13.37
CA GLU A 97 10.43 -15.21 -13.67
C GLU A 97 11.24 -14.50 -12.56
N VAL A 98 11.50 -15.24 -11.47
CA VAL A 98 11.82 -14.64 -10.15
C VAL A 98 13.17 -13.94 -10.17
N ASN A 99 13.99 -14.23 -11.18
CA ASN A 99 15.28 -13.60 -11.40
C ASN A 99 15.17 -12.09 -11.73
N GLY A 100 14.10 -11.64 -12.39
CA GLY A 100 13.97 -10.23 -12.81
C GLY A 100 13.44 -9.33 -11.68
N THR A 101 12.44 -9.79 -10.95
CA THR A 101 11.78 -8.98 -9.91
C THR A 101 12.54 -9.02 -8.59
N LEU A 102 13.10 -10.18 -8.21
CA LEU A 102 13.89 -10.31 -6.99
C LEU A 102 15.25 -9.61 -7.12
N SER A 103 15.88 -9.64 -8.31
CA SER A 103 17.08 -8.83 -8.57
C SER A 103 16.79 -7.32 -8.53
N LYS A 104 15.66 -6.87 -9.10
CA LYS A 104 15.24 -5.45 -9.00
C LYS A 104 14.95 -5.04 -7.55
N LEU A 105 14.27 -5.87 -6.77
CA LEU A 105 14.01 -5.61 -5.35
C LEU A 105 15.31 -5.62 -4.53
N GLN A 106 16.24 -6.53 -4.81
CA GLN A 106 17.55 -6.57 -4.17
C GLN A 106 18.38 -5.33 -4.55
N GLN A 107 18.36 -4.93 -5.83
CA GLN A 107 19.02 -3.72 -6.31
C GLN A 107 18.42 -2.45 -5.68
N GLN A 108 17.10 -2.39 -5.54
CA GLN A 108 16.43 -1.29 -4.84
C GLN A 108 16.78 -1.25 -3.35
N ASN A 109 16.82 -2.39 -2.67
CA ASN A 109 17.25 -2.46 -1.27
C ASN A 109 18.71 -2.00 -1.07
N MET A 110 19.63 -2.42 -1.94
CA MET A 110 21.02 -1.94 -1.90
C MET A 110 21.10 -0.43 -2.17
N LYS A 111 20.32 0.08 -3.13
CA LYS A 111 20.26 1.52 -3.41
C LYS A 111 19.76 2.31 -2.21
N LEU A 112 18.65 1.89 -1.61
CA LEU A 112 18.09 2.52 -0.41
C LEU A 112 19.05 2.46 0.78
N GLN A 113 19.81 1.36 0.93
CA GLN A 113 20.82 1.25 1.99
C GLN A 113 21.99 2.21 1.77
N ASN A 114 22.45 2.37 0.53
CA ASN A 114 23.49 3.35 0.19
C ASN A 114 23.01 4.79 0.38
N GLU A 115 21.77 5.10 0.01
CA GLU A 115 21.16 6.42 0.25
C GLU A 115 21.07 6.69 1.76
N LYS A 116 20.63 5.71 2.57
CA LYS A 116 20.61 5.83 4.04
C LYS A 116 22.00 6.07 4.61
N LEU A 117 23.02 5.33 4.18
CA LEU A 117 24.41 5.52 4.62
C LEU A 117 24.93 6.92 4.24
N THR A 118 24.60 7.38 3.04
CA THR A 118 24.97 8.72 2.56
C THR A 118 24.32 9.80 3.41
N HIS A 119 23.02 9.68 3.68
CA HIS A 119 22.29 10.62 4.53
C HIS A 119 22.82 10.61 5.97
N GLN A 120 23.11 9.44 6.55
CA GLN A 120 23.72 9.35 7.88
C GLN A 120 25.08 10.05 7.92
N THR A 121 25.91 9.88 6.88
CA THR A 121 27.21 10.54 6.77
C THR A 121 27.06 12.06 6.64
N GLN A 122 26.07 12.53 5.86
CA GLN A 122 25.75 13.96 5.75
C GLN A 122 25.30 14.55 7.08
N VAL A 123 24.41 13.87 7.81
CA VAL A 123 23.93 14.31 9.13
C VAL A 123 25.09 14.38 10.13
N LEU A 124 25.98 13.39 10.13
CA LEU A 124 27.17 13.40 11.00
C LEU A 124 28.11 14.57 10.66
N ASN A 125 28.33 14.85 9.38
CA ASN A 125 29.15 15.98 8.95
C ASN A 125 28.51 17.33 9.30
N LEU A 126 27.21 17.47 9.12
CA LEU A 126 26.47 18.68 9.51
C LEU A 126 26.53 18.90 11.03
N ASN A 127 26.35 17.83 11.82
CA ASN A 127 26.47 17.91 13.28
C ASN A 127 27.87 18.32 13.72
N LYS A 128 28.93 17.78 13.10
CA LYS A 128 30.31 18.21 13.38
C LYS A 128 30.55 19.69 13.06
N ILE A 129 29.98 20.20 11.97
CA ILE A 129 30.07 21.63 11.63
C ILE A 129 29.34 22.47 12.68
N ILE A 130 28.13 22.06 13.08
CA ILE A 130 27.35 22.74 14.11
C ILE A 130 28.09 22.76 15.45
N GLU A 131 28.67 21.64 15.88
CA GLU A 131 29.44 21.55 17.12
C GLU A 131 30.68 22.45 17.09
N ARG A 132 31.39 22.50 15.96
CA ARG A 132 32.54 23.40 15.78
C ARG A 132 32.13 24.87 15.87
N LEU A 133 31.02 25.25 15.23
CA LEU A 133 30.49 26.61 15.28
C LEU A 133 30.02 26.98 16.69
N LYS A 134 29.31 26.08 17.38
CA LYS A 134 28.89 26.28 18.79
C LYS A 134 30.09 26.46 19.71
N THR A 135 31.15 25.67 19.52
CA THR A 135 32.39 25.76 20.31
C THR A 135 33.04 27.13 20.14
N LEU A 136 33.18 27.60 18.89
CA LEU A 136 33.74 28.92 18.62
C LEU A 136 32.88 30.05 19.17
N GLN A 137 31.55 29.93 19.05
CA GLN A 137 30.61 30.91 19.60
C GLN A 137 30.70 30.97 21.14
N TYR A 138 30.83 29.82 21.81
CA TYR A 138 31.01 29.76 23.26
C TYR A 138 32.31 30.42 23.71
N VAL A 139 33.41 30.19 22.99
CA VAL A 139 34.70 30.85 23.24
C VAL A 139 34.58 32.37 23.09
N TRP A 140 33.89 32.84 22.06
CA TRP A 140 33.63 34.28 21.87
C TRP A 140 32.81 34.87 23.02
N TRP A 141 31.74 34.21 23.45
CA TRP A 141 30.95 34.64 24.60
C TRP A 141 31.77 34.66 25.89
N ALA A 142 32.62 33.66 26.11
CA ALA A 142 33.51 33.62 27.27
C ALA A 142 34.49 34.80 27.28
N LEU A 143 35.06 35.16 26.12
CA LEU A 143 35.95 36.33 26.00
C LEU A 143 35.22 37.65 26.29
N VAL A 144 33.99 37.81 25.81
CA VAL A 144 33.16 38.98 26.09
C VAL A 144 32.87 39.11 27.59
N VAL A 145 32.49 38.01 28.25
CA VAL A 145 32.23 38.00 29.70
C VAL A 145 33.50 38.38 30.48
N ILE A 146 34.66 37.82 30.12
CA ILE A 146 35.93 38.16 30.76
C ILE A 146 36.26 39.65 30.59
N ALA A 147 36.09 40.20 29.38
CA ALA A 147 36.33 41.61 29.11
C ALA A 147 35.43 42.54 29.93
N ILE A 148 34.16 42.19 30.12
CA ILE A 148 33.23 42.93 30.97
C ILE A 148 33.68 42.91 32.43
N ILE A 149 34.08 41.74 32.96
CA ILE A 149 34.56 41.60 34.34
C ILE A 149 35.81 42.46 34.56
N VAL A 150 36.80 42.38 33.67
CA VAL A 150 38.03 43.18 33.74
C VAL A 150 37.73 44.68 33.66
N GLY A 151 36.85 45.08 32.73
CA GLY A 151 36.41 46.47 32.59
C GLY A 151 35.74 47.01 33.86
N TYR A 152 34.89 46.19 34.49
CA TYR A 152 34.24 46.54 35.76
C TYR A 152 35.27 46.75 36.89
N PHE A 153 36.23 45.85 37.06
CA PHE A 153 37.26 45.98 38.10
C PHE A 153 38.14 47.22 37.90
N ILE A 154 38.57 47.48 36.65
CA ILE A 154 39.36 48.68 36.33
C ILE A 154 38.54 49.94 36.59
N GLY A 155 37.29 49.99 36.10
CA GLY A 155 36.39 51.13 36.30
C GLY A 155 36.07 51.39 37.77
N HIS A 156 35.81 50.35 38.56
CA HIS A 156 35.56 50.48 39.99
C HIS A 156 36.82 50.96 40.74
N SER A 157 38.00 50.46 40.40
CA SER A 157 39.25 50.91 41.04
C SER A 157 39.60 52.36 40.72
N ALA A 158 39.25 52.85 39.51
CA ALA A 158 39.44 54.22 39.09
C ALA A 158 38.39 55.18 39.69
N GLY A 159 37.12 54.76 39.76
CA GLY A 159 36.04 55.55 40.36
C GLY A 159 36.21 55.80 41.86
N VAL A 160 36.79 54.85 42.60
CA VAL A 160 37.08 54.99 44.03
C VAL A 160 38.16 56.05 44.31
N LYS A 161 39.04 56.36 43.34
CA LYS A 161 40.03 57.45 43.48
C LYS A 161 39.46 58.84 43.21
N SER A 162 38.34 58.98 42.48
CA SER A 162 37.76 60.29 42.13
C SER A 162 36.82 60.86 43.20
N LEU A 163 36.40 60.08 44.19
CA LEU A 163 35.51 60.51 45.28
C LEU A 163 36.26 61.00 46.53
N LYS A 164 37.59 61.14 46.44
CA LYS A 164 38.47 61.53 47.55
C LYS A 164 39.16 62.90 47.35
N HIS A 165 38.65 63.72 46.44
CA HIS A 165 39.12 65.10 46.27
C HIS A 165 37.98 66.10 46.39
#